data_AF-A0A7Y9NF16-F1
#
_entry.id   AF-A0A7Y9NF16-F1
#
_cell.length_a   1.000
_cell.length_b   1.000
_cell.length_c   1.000
_cell.angle_alpha   90.00
_cell.angle_beta   90.00
_cell.angle_gamma   90.00
#
_symmetry.space_group_name_H-M   'P 1'
#
loop_
_entity.id
_entity.type
_entity.pdbx_description
1 polymer ?
#
loop_
_entity_poly.entity_id
_entity_poly.type
_entity_poly.pdbx_seq_one_letter_code
_entity_poly.pdbx_strand_id
1 'polypeptide(L)'
;MSDENSKSAWIRWVMLLVFLAMLFGIPHNSPWFGLVFVYLLAGLLFVVGNMVWIALRSERAAEALRRTPPTRALHTREVNALVWFGQPERISWRMPRGNVIDLVRAAQAAGTRPVVRTVRGPYRVMVRAQYHDRHDFIGEVEVLMLPGADRHIRDNNEAEVLLCGKFAVVLALNDAWRIDQAPSLLR
;
A
#
# COMPACT_ATOMS: atom_id res chain seq x y z
N MET A 1 24.09 -7.72 -3.58
CA MET A 1 22.62 -7.73 -3.43
C MET A 1 21.92 -8.32 -4.67
N SER A 2 22.44 -9.44 -5.21
CA SER A 2 22.00 -10.05 -6.49
C SER A 2 21.64 -11.54 -6.38
N ASP A 3 22.10 -12.26 -5.35
CA ASP A 3 21.92 -13.71 -5.26
C ASP A 3 20.54 -14.16 -4.79
N GLU A 4 19.86 -13.37 -3.97
CA GLU A 4 18.55 -13.73 -3.41
C GLU A 4 17.44 -13.69 -4.46
N ASN A 5 17.51 -12.70 -5.37
CA ASN A 5 16.63 -12.61 -6.54
C ASN A 5 16.90 -13.73 -7.56
N SER A 6 18.15 -14.16 -7.72
CA SER A 6 18.53 -15.25 -8.64
C SER A 6 18.02 -16.61 -8.15
N LYS A 7 18.20 -16.93 -6.86
CA LYS A 7 17.70 -18.17 -6.25
C LYS A 7 16.17 -18.27 -6.29
N SER A 8 15.46 -17.18 -5.96
CA SER A 8 14.00 -17.18 -6.00
C SER A 8 13.46 -17.32 -7.43
N ALA A 9 14.11 -16.71 -8.43
CA ALA A 9 13.77 -16.90 -9.83
C ALA A 9 14.00 -18.35 -10.29
N TRP A 10 15.12 -18.96 -9.92
CA TRP A 10 15.43 -20.36 -10.26
C TRP A 10 14.43 -21.35 -9.65
N ILE A 11 14.09 -21.18 -8.37
CA ILE A 11 13.07 -22.02 -7.69
C ILE A 11 11.72 -21.92 -8.40
N ARG A 12 11.31 -20.72 -8.83
CA ARG A 12 10.06 -20.53 -9.58
C ARG A 12 10.06 -21.29 -10.91
N TRP A 13 11.16 -21.26 -11.65
CA TRP A 13 11.28 -21.98 -12.92
C TRP A 13 11.25 -23.51 -12.73
N VAL A 14 11.92 -24.02 -11.70
CA VAL A 14 11.89 -25.45 -11.35
C VAL A 14 10.48 -25.88 -10.94
N MET A 15 9.80 -25.11 -10.09
CA MET A 15 8.42 -25.41 -9.70
C MET A 15 7.45 -25.37 -10.89
N LEU A 16 7.64 -24.43 -11.82
CA LEU A 16 6.84 -24.36 -13.05
C LEU A 16 7.05 -25.58 -13.94
N LEU A 17 8.30 -26.05 -14.09
CA LEU A 17 8.62 -27.25 -14.86
C LEU A 17 8.01 -28.51 -14.24
N VAL A 18 8.12 -28.67 -12.92
CA VAL A 18 7.49 -29.79 -12.19
C VAL A 18 5.97 -29.74 -12.35
N PHE A 19 5.38 -28.55 -12.28
CA PHE A 19 3.95 -28.36 -12.49
C PHE A 19 3.50 -28.73 -13.91
N LEU A 20 4.23 -28.27 -14.95
CA LEU A 20 3.97 -28.64 -16.34
C LEU A 20 4.13 -30.15 -16.54
N ALA A 21 5.16 -30.76 -15.96
CA ALA A 21 5.37 -32.20 -16.02
C ALA A 21 4.21 -32.98 -15.35
N MET A 22 3.65 -32.49 -14.25
CA MET A 22 2.46 -33.07 -13.64
C MET A 22 1.20 -32.85 -14.50
N LEU A 23 1.04 -31.68 -15.10
CA LEU A 23 -0.13 -31.35 -15.93
C LEU A 23 -0.20 -32.16 -17.22
N PHE A 24 0.96 -32.38 -17.87
CA PHE A 24 1.07 -33.09 -19.15
C PHE A 24 1.45 -34.58 -19.01
N GLY A 25 2.03 -34.98 -17.88
CA GLY A 25 2.45 -36.37 -17.61
C GLY A 25 1.36 -37.25 -16.98
N ILE A 26 0.27 -36.67 -16.46
CA ILE A 26 -0.84 -37.43 -15.87
C ILE A 26 -1.92 -37.66 -16.94
N PRO A 27 -2.21 -38.92 -17.31
CA PRO A 27 -3.28 -39.22 -18.27
C PRO A 27 -4.65 -38.82 -17.71
N HIS A 28 -5.55 -38.40 -18.59
CA HIS A 28 -6.78 -37.68 -18.25
C HIS A 28 -7.78 -38.55 -17.49
N ASN A 29 -7.62 -39.88 -17.58
CA ASN A 29 -8.39 -40.89 -16.84
C ASN A 29 -7.81 -41.21 -15.45
N SER A 30 -6.73 -40.54 -15.02
CA SER A 30 -6.14 -40.74 -13.70
C SER A 30 -6.92 -39.99 -12.62
N PRO A 31 -7.23 -40.60 -11.47
CA PRO A 31 -7.83 -39.91 -10.33
C PRO A 31 -6.94 -38.77 -9.77
N TRP A 32 -5.65 -38.77 -10.09
CA TRP A 32 -4.69 -37.73 -9.69
C TRP A 32 -4.75 -36.47 -10.55
N PHE A 33 -5.32 -36.55 -11.76
CA PHE A 33 -5.46 -35.39 -12.65
C PHE A 33 -6.37 -34.33 -12.03
N GLY A 34 -7.51 -34.74 -11.46
CA GLY A 34 -8.43 -33.84 -10.75
C GLY A 34 -7.80 -33.17 -9.52
N LEU A 35 -6.90 -33.86 -8.82
CA LEU A 35 -6.19 -33.33 -7.65
C LEU A 35 -5.31 -32.12 -7.99
N VAL A 36 -4.62 -32.13 -9.15
CA VAL A 36 -3.81 -30.98 -9.60
C VAL A 36 -4.68 -29.74 -9.78
N PHE A 37 -5.86 -29.88 -10.37
CA PHE A 37 -6.81 -28.77 -10.53
C PHE A 37 -7.38 -28.28 -9.20
N VAL A 38 -7.66 -29.18 -8.25
CA VAL A 38 -8.11 -28.81 -6.91
C VAL A 38 -7.05 -27.99 -6.17
N TYR A 39 -5.77 -28.37 -6.26
CA TYR A 39 -4.69 -27.58 -5.66
C TYR A 39 -4.52 -26.20 -6.30
N LEU A 40 -4.64 -26.10 -7.62
CA LEU A 40 -4.63 -24.81 -8.31
C LEU A 40 -5.80 -23.92 -7.88
N LEU A 41 -7.00 -24.49 -7.82
CA LEU A 41 -8.20 -23.77 -7.40
C LEU A 41 -8.07 -23.31 -5.94
N ALA A 42 -7.58 -24.18 -5.05
CA ALA A 42 -7.32 -23.84 -3.65
C ALA A 42 -6.28 -22.73 -3.51
N GLY A 43 -5.18 -22.79 -4.28
CA GLY A 43 -4.16 -21.74 -4.31
C GLY A 43 -4.73 -20.40 -4.82
N LEU A 44 -5.52 -20.42 -5.89
CA LEU A 44 -6.19 -19.24 -6.42
C LEU A 44 -7.16 -18.64 -5.41
N LEU A 45 -8.02 -19.46 -4.80
CA LEU A 45 -8.96 -19.04 -3.76
C LEU A 45 -8.24 -18.48 -2.54
N PHE A 46 -7.11 -19.05 -2.14
CA PHE A 46 -6.30 -18.54 -1.03
C PHE A 46 -5.73 -17.14 -1.35
N VAL A 47 -5.19 -16.94 -2.55
CA VAL A 47 -4.67 -15.63 -2.98
C VAL A 47 -5.79 -14.59 -3.01
N VAL A 48 -6.92 -14.91 -3.65
CA VAL A 48 -8.08 -14.01 -3.74
C VAL A 48 -8.65 -13.72 -2.36
N GLY A 49 -8.83 -14.74 -1.52
CA GLY A 49 -9.33 -14.62 -0.15
C GLY A 49 -8.43 -13.73 0.71
N ASN A 50 -7.12 -13.89 0.62
CA ASN A 50 -6.16 -13.05 1.33
C ASN A 50 -6.21 -11.59 0.84
N MET A 51 -6.31 -11.37 -0.48
CA MET A 51 -6.47 -10.02 -1.03
C MET A 51 -7.74 -9.31 -0.54
N VAL A 52 -8.87 -10.03 -0.49
CA VAL A 52 -10.14 -9.52 0.04
C VAL A 52 -10.03 -9.25 1.54
N TRP A 53 -9.41 -10.15 2.28
CA TRP A 53 -9.19 -9.99 3.72
C TRP A 53 -8.38 -8.72 4.05
N ILE A 54 -7.27 -8.50 3.34
CA ILE A 54 -6.44 -7.29 3.53
C ILE A 54 -7.23 -6.03 3.20
N ALA A 55 -8.01 -6.04 2.10
CA ALA A 55 -8.83 -4.89 1.72
C ALA A 55 -9.91 -4.57 2.77
N LEU A 56 -10.60 -5.59 3.31
CA LEU A 56 -11.58 -5.39 4.38
C LEU A 56 -10.92 -4.91 5.68
N ARG A 57 -9.72 -5.41 5.98
CA ARG A 57 -8.97 -5.01 7.17
C ARG A 57 -8.53 -3.54 7.09
N SER A 58 -8.07 -3.09 5.93
CA SER A 58 -7.68 -1.68 5.73
C SER A 58 -8.89 -0.75 5.83
N GLU A 59 -10.04 -1.13 5.28
CA GLU A 59 -11.28 -0.36 5.41
C GLU A 59 -11.73 -0.25 6.87
N ARG A 60 -11.68 -1.36 7.63
CA ARG A 60 -12.00 -1.35 9.05
C ARG A 60 -11.01 -0.50 9.84
N ALA A 61 -9.72 -0.52 9.50
CA ALA A 61 -8.70 0.28 10.15
C ALA A 61 -8.88 1.79 9.86
N ALA A 62 -9.21 2.16 8.63
CA ALA A 62 -9.53 3.53 8.26
C ALA A 62 -10.78 4.03 9.02
N GLU A 63 -11.80 3.20 9.15
CA GLU A 63 -13.01 3.52 9.91
C GLU A 63 -12.74 3.62 11.42
N ALA A 64 -11.90 2.75 11.98
CA ALA A 64 -11.45 2.86 13.37
C ALA A 64 -10.64 4.15 13.60
N LEU A 65 -9.80 4.53 12.64
CA LEU A 65 -9.05 5.77 12.68
C LEU A 65 -9.99 6.99 12.65
N ARG A 66 -11.09 6.97 11.87
CA ARG A 66 -12.09 8.07 11.90
C ARG A 66 -12.66 8.33 13.28
N ARG A 67 -12.92 7.25 14.02
CA ARG A 67 -13.48 7.30 15.38
C ARG A 67 -12.47 7.72 16.44
N THR A 68 -11.19 7.64 16.13
CA THR A 68 -10.13 8.09 17.03
C THR A 68 -10.17 9.62 17.13
N PRO A 69 -10.08 10.18 18.35
CA PRO A 69 -10.07 11.63 18.54
C PRO A 69 -8.94 12.28 17.74
N PRO A 70 -9.18 13.46 17.15
CA PRO A 70 -8.16 14.18 16.41
C PRO A 70 -7.03 14.59 17.33
N THR A 71 -5.80 14.46 16.85
CA THR A 71 -4.61 14.92 17.58
C THR A 71 -4.50 16.45 17.51
N ARG A 72 -4.72 17.01 16.31
CA ARG A 72 -4.68 18.46 16.07
C ARG A 72 -5.42 18.84 14.79
N ALA A 73 -5.65 20.13 14.60
CA ALA A 73 -6.09 20.67 13.32
C ALA A 73 -4.95 20.64 12.30
N LEU A 74 -5.30 20.50 11.02
CA LEU A 74 -4.36 20.62 9.91
C LEU A 74 -3.91 22.08 9.78
N HIS A 75 -2.61 22.30 9.63
CA HIS A 75 -2.05 23.65 9.59
C HIS A 75 -2.03 24.22 8.17
N THR A 76 -2.11 25.54 8.01
CA THR A 76 -2.16 26.21 6.71
C THR A 76 -0.96 25.88 5.82
N ARG A 77 0.24 25.72 6.42
CA ARG A 77 1.46 25.34 5.68
C ARG A 77 1.36 23.92 5.11
N GLU A 78 0.74 23.00 5.83
CA GLU A 78 0.53 21.62 5.40
C GLU A 78 -0.51 21.54 4.29
N VAL A 79 -1.56 22.36 4.37
CA VAL A 79 -2.53 22.52 3.27
C VAL A 79 -1.85 23.00 2.00
N ASN A 80 -1.01 24.04 2.10
CA ASN A 80 -0.27 24.55 0.94
C ASN A 80 0.68 23.49 0.35
N ALA A 81 1.33 22.70 1.20
CA ALA A 81 2.18 21.60 0.75
C ALA A 81 1.37 20.48 0.07
N LEU A 82 0.22 20.09 0.63
CA LEU A 82 -0.69 19.12 0.00
C LEU A 82 -1.19 19.59 -1.37
N VAL A 83 -1.52 20.88 -1.50
CA VAL A 83 -1.91 21.48 -2.78
C VAL A 83 -0.73 21.48 -3.76
N TRP A 84 0.47 21.82 -3.30
CA TRP A 84 1.69 21.77 -4.13
C TRP A 84 1.98 20.36 -4.65
N PHE A 85 1.88 19.36 -3.77
CA PHE A 85 2.02 17.96 -4.14
C PHE A 85 0.89 17.55 -5.10
N GLY A 86 -0.35 17.99 -4.89
CA GLY A 86 -1.50 17.66 -5.73
C GLY A 86 -1.52 18.24 -7.15
N GLN A 87 -0.55 19.07 -7.54
CA GLN A 87 -0.52 19.65 -8.89
C GLN A 87 -0.14 18.58 -9.95
N PRO A 88 -1.04 18.30 -10.91
CA PRO A 88 -0.90 17.18 -11.85
C PRO A 88 0.30 17.30 -12.80
N GLU A 89 0.80 18.52 -13.03
CA GLU A 89 1.94 18.79 -13.92
C GLU A 89 3.30 18.65 -13.24
N ARG A 90 3.35 18.58 -11.90
CA ARG A 90 4.62 18.55 -11.15
C ARG A 90 5.00 17.16 -10.67
N ILE A 91 4.04 16.36 -10.21
CA ILE A 91 4.32 15.02 -9.70
C ILE A 91 3.15 14.09 -10.04
N SER A 92 3.42 13.06 -10.85
CA SER A 92 2.42 12.03 -11.17
C SER A 92 2.30 11.06 -9.98
N TRP A 93 1.39 11.31 -9.04
CA TRP A 93 1.07 10.35 -7.98
C TRP A 93 0.24 9.22 -8.57
N ARG A 94 0.90 8.12 -8.90
CA ARG A 94 0.21 6.89 -9.24
C ARG A 94 -0.30 6.28 -7.94
N MET A 95 -1.61 6.39 -7.74
CA MET A 95 -2.32 5.64 -6.72
C MET A 95 -2.17 4.14 -7.00
N PRO A 96 -2.23 3.27 -5.99
CA PRO A 96 -2.13 1.81 -6.16
C PRO A 96 -3.29 1.13 -6.94
N ARG A 97 -4.06 1.90 -7.72
CA ARG A 97 -5.22 1.45 -8.52
C ARG A 97 -5.35 2.22 -9.85
N GLY A 98 -4.29 2.89 -10.32
CA GLY A 98 -4.32 3.65 -11.58
C GLY A 98 -5.18 4.93 -11.60
N ASN A 99 -5.94 5.23 -10.56
CA ASN A 99 -6.69 6.48 -10.46
C ASN A 99 -5.79 7.60 -9.91
N VAL A 100 -5.79 8.78 -10.55
CA VAL A 100 -5.07 9.96 -10.04
C VAL A 100 -5.69 10.35 -8.70
N ILE A 101 -4.89 10.39 -7.62
CA ILE A 101 -5.33 11.00 -6.36
C ILE A 101 -5.33 12.50 -6.58
N ASP A 102 -6.51 13.07 -6.65
CA ASP A 102 -6.63 14.51 -6.50
C ASP A 102 -6.41 14.83 -5.02
N LEU A 103 -5.15 15.04 -4.63
CA LEU A 103 -4.74 15.46 -3.29
C LEU A 103 -5.41 16.79 -2.91
N VAL A 104 -5.74 17.64 -3.89
CA VAL A 104 -6.49 18.87 -3.69
C VAL A 104 -7.93 18.54 -3.29
N ARG A 105 -8.59 17.65 -4.02
CA ARG A 105 -9.92 17.15 -3.66
C ARG A 105 -9.91 16.34 -2.38
N ALA A 106 -8.84 15.63 -2.05
CA ALA A 106 -8.70 14.89 -0.80
C ALA A 106 -8.56 15.84 0.40
N ALA A 107 -7.77 16.92 0.25
CA ALA A 107 -7.68 18.00 1.22
C ALA A 107 -9.03 18.73 1.38
N GLN A 108 -9.78 18.93 0.29
CA GLN A 108 -11.12 19.52 0.32
C GLN A 108 -12.19 18.57 0.90
N ALA A 109 -12.11 17.27 0.59
CA ALA A 109 -13.03 16.23 1.06
C ALA A 109 -12.82 15.87 2.53
N ALA A 110 -11.66 16.20 3.11
CA ALA A 110 -11.42 16.16 4.55
C ALA A 110 -12.25 17.21 5.34
N GLY A 111 -13.06 18.04 4.64
CA GLY A 111 -14.08 18.92 5.21
C GLY A 111 -13.60 20.35 5.46
N THR A 112 -14.47 21.17 6.08
CA THR A 112 -14.18 22.57 6.44
C THR A 112 -13.21 22.73 7.62
N ARG A 113 -12.90 21.63 8.33
CA ARG A 113 -11.92 21.56 9.42
C ARG A 113 -11.13 20.24 9.35
N PRO A 114 -10.18 20.12 8.41
CA PRO A 114 -9.35 18.92 8.31
C PRO A 114 -8.58 18.71 9.61
N VAL A 115 -8.61 17.47 10.09
CA VAL A 115 -7.95 17.08 11.35
C VAL A 115 -6.90 16.01 11.09
N VAL A 116 -5.80 16.13 11.82
CA VAL A 116 -4.68 15.21 11.81
C VAL A 116 -4.89 14.17 12.90
N ARG A 117 -4.59 12.92 12.58
CA ARG A 117 -4.61 11.81 13.53
C ARG A 117 -3.27 11.11 13.53
N THR A 118 -2.97 10.45 14.63
CA THR A 118 -1.74 9.68 14.77
C THR A 118 -2.02 8.21 14.49
N VAL A 119 -1.20 7.59 13.66
CA VAL A 119 -1.18 6.14 13.42
C VAL A 119 0.16 5.61 13.87
N ARG A 120 0.14 4.48 14.57
CA ARG A 120 1.35 3.78 15.02
C ARG A 120 1.36 2.35 14.54
N GLY A 121 2.52 1.85 14.15
CA GLY A 121 2.71 0.44 13.85
C GLY A 121 3.87 0.13 12.91
N PRO A 122 4.08 -1.17 12.62
CA PRO A 122 5.09 -1.59 11.68
C PRO A 122 4.76 -1.11 10.27
N TYR A 123 5.80 -0.76 9.51
CA TYR A 123 5.64 -0.45 8.10
C TYR A 123 5.58 -1.74 7.27
N ARG A 124 4.63 -1.83 6.35
CA ARG A 124 4.49 -2.97 5.44
C ARG A 124 4.22 -2.48 4.02
N VAL A 125 4.82 -3.16 3.05
CA VAL A 125 4.56 -2.92 1.63
C VAL A 125 3.85 -4.11 1.04
N MET A 126 2.75 -3.87 0.35
CA MET A 126 2.08 -4.87 -0.46
C MET A 126 2.15 -4.44 -1.93
N VAL A 127 2.81 -5.23 -2.76
CA VAL A 127 2.90 -4.99 -4.21
C VAL A 127 1.88 -5.87 -4.91
N ARG A 128 0.94 -5.27 -5.67
CA ARG A 128 -0.04 -6.01 -6.47
C ARG A 128 0.40 -6.09 -7.94
N ALA A 129 0.78 -7.30 -8.39
CA ALA A 129 0.97 -7.70 -9.80
C ALA A 129 1.82 -6.75 -10.70
N GLN A 130 1.83 -7.03 -12.01
CA GLN A 130 2.79 -6.56 -13.02
C GLN A 130 2.99 -5.03 -13.14
N TYR A 131 2.09 -4.21 -12.58
CA TYR A 131 2.13 -2.74 -12.71
C TYR A 131 2.81 -1.99 -11.56
N HIS A 132 3.42 -2.68 -10.58
CA HIS A 132 4.13 -2.03 -9.47
C HIS A 132 3.22 -1.10 -8.64
N ASP A 133 1.94 -1.45 -8.50
CA ASP A 133 1.03 -0.74 -7.61
C ASP A 133 1.45 -1.04 -6.16
N ARG A 134 2.29 -0.16 -5.61
CA ARG A 134 2.84 -0.23 -4.27
C ARG A 134 1.81 0.31 -3.28
N HIS A 135 1.25 -0.56 -2.47
CA HIS A 135 0.41 -0.18 -1.33
C HIS A 135 1.26 -0.15 -0.07
N ASP A 136 1.37 1.03 0.54
CA ASP A 136 2.09 1.20 1.79
C ASP A 136 1.12 1.13 2.97
N PHE A 137 1.55 0.52 4.07
CA PHE A 137 0.76 0.38 5.29
C PHE A 137 1.59 0.79 6.51
N ILE A 138 0.96 1.46 7.46
CA ILE A 138 1.47 1.63 8.83
C ILE A 138 0.48 0.93 9.76
N GLY A 139 0.95 -0.15 10.39
CA GLY A 139 0.08 -1.09 11.09
C GLY A 139 -0.88 -1.75 10.10
N GLU A 140 -2.16 -1.39 10.20
CA GLU A 140 -3.24 -1.91 9.33
C GLU A 140 -3.89 -0.81 8.48
N VAL A 141 -3.43 0.43 8.60
CA VAL A 141 -3.95 1.57 7.83
C VAL A 141 -3.15 1.67 6.54
N GLU A 142 -3.86 1.68 5.40
CA GLU A 142 -3.27 1.96 4.10
C GLU A 142 -2.90 3.45 4.03
N VAL A 143 -1.63 3.74 3.73
CA VAL A 143 -1.09 5.08 3.71
C VAL A 143 -0.53 5.45 2.34
N LEU A 144 -0.62 6.72 2.00
CA LEU A 144 0.11 7.31 0.89
C LEU A 144 1.39 7.95 1.44
N MET A 145 2.53 7.34 1.12
CA MET A 145 3.84 7.89 1.41
C MET A 145 4.19 8.98 0.39
N LEU A 146 4.55 10.17 0.89
CA LEU A 146 5.06 11.26 0.06
C LEU A 146 6.60 11.16 -0.05
N PRO A 147 7.24 11.79 -1.05
CA PRO A 147 8.65 11.59 -1.34
C PRO A 147 9.54 12.04 -0.20
N GLY A 148 10.59 11.26 0.05
CA GLY A 148 11.52 11.47 1.14
C GLY A 148 11.04 10.86 2.45
N ALA A 149 9.73 10.61 2.66
CA ALA A 149 9.22 9.97 3.88
C ALA A 149 9.72 8.53 4.01
N ASP A 150 9.93 7.84 2.88
CA ASP A 150 10.45 6.48 2.79
C ASP A 150 11.84 6.32 3.45
N ARG A 151 12.66 7.37 3.43
CA ARG A 151 14.00 7.37 4.04
C ARG A 151 13.98 7.38 5.57
N HIS A 152 12.82 7.67 6.16
CA HIS A 152 12.67 7.83 7.61
C HIS A 152 11.85 6.71 8.25
N ILE A 153 11.61 5.62 7.53
CA ILE A 153 10.91 4.43 8.03
C ILE A 153 11.75 3.72 9.09
N ARG A 154 11.10 3.28 10.16
CA ARG A 154 11.66 2.47 11.26
C ARG A 154 10.88 1.16 11.41
N ASP A 155 11.34 0.27 12.29
CA ASP A 155 10.61 -0.98 12.58
C ASP A 155 9.23 -0.73 13.20
N ASN A 156 9.12 0.31 14.03
CA ASN A 156 7.86 0.82 14.55
C ASN A 156 7.75 2.31 14.20
N ASN A 157 6.70 2.66 13.48
CA ASN A 157 6.51 4.00 12.97
C ASN A 157 5.40 4.71 13.72
N GLU A 158 5.57 6.00 13.89
CA GLU A 158 4.54 6.94 14.32
C GLU A 158 4.37 7.97 13.22
N ALA A 159 3.17 8.04 12.66
CA ALA A 159 2.84 8.93 11.56
C ALA A 159 1.66 9.82 11.91
N GLU A 160 1.81 11.12 11.63
CA GLU A 160 0.69 12.04 11.57
C GLU A 160 0.08 11.94 10.17
N VAL A 161 -1.22 11.65 10.11
CA VAL A 161 -1.91 11.37 8.85
C VAL A 161 -3.19 12.17 8.71
N LEU A 162 -3.50 12.52 7.46
CA LEU A 162 -4.80 13.03 7.04
C LEU A 162 -5.60 11.90 6.40
N LEU A 163 -6.79 11.61 6.92
CA LEU A 163 -7.61 10.55 6.36
C LEU A 163 -8.37 11.05 5.12
N CYS A 164 -8.15 10.39 3.98
CA CYS A 164 -8.67 10.75 2.66
C CYS A 164 -9.58 9.64 2.13
N GLY A 165 -10.71 9.41 2.80
CA GLY A 165 -11.60 8.29 2.47
C GLY A 165 -11.13 6.99 3.09
N LYS A 166 -10.65 6.05 2.28
CA LYS A 166 -10.25 4.68 2.71
C LYS A 166 -8.75 4.52 3.01
N PHE A 167 -7.95 5.51 2.66
CA PHE A 167 -6.50 5.56 2.92
C PHE A 167 -6.16 6.87 3.62
N ALA A 168 -4.96 6.96 4.19
CA ALA A 168 -4.47 8.15 4.87
C ALA A 168 -3.21 8.72 4.20
N VAL A 169 -3.11 10.03 4.04
CA VAL A 169 -1.91 10.69 3.53
C VAL A 169 -0.98 11.00 4.69
N VAL A 170 0.29 10.61 4.60
CA VAL A 170 1.29 10.90 5.63
C VAL A 170 1.72 12.36 5.56
N LEU A 171 1.53 13.09 6.66
CA LEU A 171 1.93 14.50 6.82
C LEU A 171 3.24 14.62 7.59
N ALA A 172 3.47 13.74 8.57
CA ALA A 172 4.72 13.63 9.28
C ALA A 172 5.01 12.18 9.63
N LEU A 173 6.30 11.84 9.74
CA LEU A 173 6.76 10.49 10.08
C LEU A 173 7.93 10.54 11.07
N ASN A 174 7.79 9.84 12.19
CA ASN A 174 8.83 9.59 13.20
C ASN A 174 9.53 10.86 13.71
N ASP A 175 8.83 12.00 13.72
CA ASP A 175 9.36 13.35 13.98
C ASP A 175 10.57 13.76 13.11
N ALA A 176 10.90 12.97 12.10
CA ALA A 176 12.09 13.12 11.27
C ALA A 176 11.77 13.66 9.87
N TRP A 177 10.53 13.45 9.42
CA TRP A 177 10.05 13.93 8.14
C TRP A 177 8.71 14.64 8.31
N ARG A 178 8.54 15.76 7.60
CA ARG A 178 7.29 16.53 7.57
C ARG A 178 7.02 17.09 6.18
N ILE A 179 5.74 17.12 5.82
CA ILE A 179 5.26 17.56 4.51
C ILE A 179 5.54 19.05 4.23
N ASP A 180 5.55 19.89 5.27
CA ASP A 180 5.84 21.32 5.14
C ASP A 180 7.31 21.62 4.84
N GLN A 181 8.21 20.67 5.09
CA GLN A 181 9.63 20.74 4.77
C GLN A 181 9.97 20.04 3.45
N ALA A 182 9.10 19.15 2.98
CA ALA A 182 9.36 18.33 1.81
C ALA A 182 9.56 19.12 0.48
N PRO A 183 8.89 20.26 0.21
CA PRO A 183 9.20 21.07 -0.97
C PRO A 183 10.63 21.63 -1.01
N SER A 184 11.25 21.86 0.15
CA SER A 184 12.67 22.26 0.22
C SER A 184 13.65 21.10 0.08
N LEU A 185 13.19 19.86 0.28
CA LEU A 185 13.99 18.63 0.17
C LEU A 185 14.00 18.06 -1.27
N LEU A 186 13.19 18.62 -2.17
CA LEU A 186 13.06 18.21 -3.57
C LEU A 186 13.71 19.18 -4.57
N ARG A 187 14.43 20.20 -4.07
CA ARG A 187 15.35 21.02 -4.88
C ARG A 187 16.73 20.37 -4.90
#